data_AF-A0A1H6K0L8-F1
#
_entry.id   AF-A0A1H6K0L8-F1
#
_cell.length_a   1.000
_cell.length_b   1.000
_cell.length_c   1.000
_cell.angle_alpha   90.00
_cell.angle_beta   90.00
_cell.angle_gamma   90.00
#
_symmetry.space_group_name_H-M   'P 1'
#
loop_
_entity.id
_entity.type
_entity.pdbx_description
1 polymer ?
#
loop_
_entity_poly.entity_id
_entity_poly.type
_entity_poly.pdbx_seq_one_letter_code
_entity_poly.pdbx_strand_id
1 'polypeptide(L)'
;MAAVVVRSPVDLLLSATMTAATSKVEARRRAREATRRANEERAARDKANIDDAADFLVAVGKVAEVESWKRERLAQLRAQVDAEAAKRVAGHRAKAGAAVARMQGRGETLTTIAARTDVGIGIVRTMARHAPKCEKRTAGNGSHALGLEALSGPTAQGVDPHADQPPADAASA
;
A
#
# COMPACT_ATOMS: atom_id res chain seq x y z
N MET A 1 -26.06 -17.69 102.08
CA MET A 1 -27.35 -17.96 101.42
C MET A 1 -27.31 -17.37 100.02
N ALA A 2 -27.28 -18.21 98.98
CA ALA A 2 -27.27 -17.74 97.59
C ALA A 2 -28.71 -17.59 97.10
N ALA A 3 -29.10 -16.37 96.72
CA ALA A 3 -30.40 -16.11 96.11
C ALA A 3 -30.40 -16.68 94.67
N VAL A 4 -31.09 -17.79 94.47
CA VAL A 4 -31.34 -18.35 93.13
C VAL A 4 -32.36 -17.44 92.45
N VAL A 5 -31.87 -16.55 91.58
CA VAL A 5 -32.74 -15.77 90.68
C VAL A 5 -33.35 -16.76 89.69
N VAL A 6 -34.60 -17.14 89.94
CA VAL A 6 -35.39 -17.99 89.04
C VAL A 6 -35.73 -17.17 87.81
N ARG A 7 -34.96 -17.34 86.73
CA ARG A 7 -35.28 -16.75 85.43
C ARG A 7 -36.56 -17.41 84.88
N SER A 8 -37.52 -16.59 84.47
CA SER A 8 -38.78 -17.06 83.90
C SER A 8 -38.52 -17.86 82.62
N PRO A 9 -39.27 -18.94 82.34
CA PRO A 9 -39.17 -19.68 81.08
C PRO A 9 -39.41 -18.79 79.85
N VAL A 10 -40.14 -17.68 80.01
CA VAL A 10 -40.35 -16.67 78.96
C VAL A 10 -39.07 -15.92 78.62
N ASP A 11 -38.25 -15.56 79.63
CA ASP A 11 -36.98 -14.85 79.43
C ASP A 11 -35.92 -15.73 78.75
N LEU A 12 -35.97 -17.04 79.00
CA LEU A 12 -35.10 -18.03 78.36
C LEU A 12 -35.45 -18.24 76.88
N LEU A 13 -36.73 -18.29 76.54
CA LEU A 13 -37.19 -18.41 75.15
C LEU A 13 -36.92 -17.12 74.33
N LEU A 14 -37.10 -15.95 74.94
CA LEU A 14 -36.79 -14.67 74.30
C LEU A 14 -35.28 -14.50 74.07
N SER A 15 -34.46 -14.94 75.03
CA SER A 15 -32.98 -14.92 74.88
C SER A 15 -32.48 -15.94 73.85
N ALA A 16 -33.06 -17.14 73.78
CA ALA A 16 -32.70 -18.17 72.80
C ALA A 16 -33.06 -17.76 71.36
N THR A 17 -34.20 -17.09 71.17
CA THR A 17 -34.62 -16.57 69.86
C THR A 17 -33.78 -15.37 69.43
N MET A 18 -33.41 -14.46 70.33
CA MET A 18 -32.48 -13.36 70.04
C MET A 18 -31.06 -13.83 69.74
N THR A 19 -30.54 -14.85 70.45
CA THR A 19 -29.21 -15.44 70.18
C THR A 19 -29.18 -16.24 68.87
N ALA A 20 -30.24 -16.99 68.55
CA ALA A 20 -30.37 -17.66 67.26
C ALA A 20 -30.58 -16.67 66.09
N ALA A 21 -31.35 -15.61 66.31
CA ALA A 21 -31.56 -14.56 65.32
C ALA A 21 -30.27 -13.77 65.05
N THR A 22 -29.51 -13.41 66.08
CA THR A 22 -28.18 -12.78 65.93
C THR A 22 -27.19 -13.71 65.23
N SER A 23 -27.18 -15.01 65.53
CA SER A 23 -26.36 -16.01 64.82
C SER A 23 -26.68 -16.10 63.32
N LYS A 24 -27.97 -16.14 62.94
CA LYS A 24 -28.38 -16.13 61.52
C LYS A 24 -28.08 -14.81 60.81
N VAL A 25 -28.28 -13.69 61.49
CA VAL A 25 -27.96 -12.34 60.96
C VAL A 25 -26.45 -12.19 60.78
N GLU A 26 -25.65 -12.64 61.73
CA GLU A 26 -24.18 -12.66 61.63
C GLU A 26 -23.70 -13.60 60.52
N ALA A 27 -24.27 -14.79 60.38
CA ALA A 27 -23.95 -15.71 59.29
C ALA A 27 -24.23 -15.06 57.92
N ARG A 28 -25.38 -14.38 57.78
CA ARG A 28 -25.72 -13.61 56.57
C ARG A 28 -24.77 -12.43 56.35
N ARG A 29 -24.37 -11.74 57.41
CA ARG A 29 -23.40 -10.64 57.34
C ARG A 29 -22.04 -11.14 56.88
N ARG A 30 -21.51 -12.22 57.46
CA ARG A 30 -20.24 -12.85 57.05
C ARG A 30 -20.30 -13.34 55.61
N ALA A 31 -21.40 -13.97 55.20
CA ALA A 31 -21.60 -14.40 53.81
C ALA A 31 -21.56 -13.20 52.84
N ARG A 32 -22.28 -12.11 53.16
CA ARG A 32 -22.28 -10.87 52.36
C ARG A 32 -20.92 -10.20 52.30
N GLU A 33 -20.21 -10.12 53.42
CA GLU A 33 -18.88 -9.53 53.48
C GLU A 33 -17.85 -10.36 52.70
N ALA A 34 -17.94 -11.70 52.75
CA ALA A 34 -17.12 -12.59 51.93
C ALA A 34 -17.40 -12.40 50.43
N THR A 35 -18.68 -12.34 50.03
CA THR A 35 -19.06 -12.05 48.64
C THR A 35 -18.59 -10.65 48.21
N ARG A 36 -18.70 -9.65 49.08
CA ARG A 36 -18.27 -8.28 48.80
C ARG A 36 -16.76 -8.24 48.54
N ARG A 37 -15.94 -8.84 49.41
CA ARG A 37 -14.49 -8.92 49.22
C ARG A 37 -14.10 -9.63 47.94
N ALA A 38 -14.71 -10.79 47.66
CA ALA A 38 -14.46 -11.51 46.41
C ALA A 38 -14.86 -10.70 45.16
N ASN A 39 -15.92 -9.89 45.26
CA ASN A 39 -16.34 -9.00 44.19
C ASN A 39 -15.40 -7.80 44.03
N GLU A 40 -14.93 -7.20 45.12
CA GLU A 40 -13.94 -6.11 45.12
C GLU A 40 -12.62 -6.58 44.47
N GLU A 41 -12.14 -7.78 44.83
CA GLU A 41 -10.94 -8.38 44.23
C GLU A 41 -11.11 -8.68 42.74
N ARG A 42 -12.30 -9.13 42.32
CA ARG A 42 -12.61 -9.33 40.90
C ARG A 42 -12.67 -8.00 40.15
N ALA A 43 -13.35 -7.00 40.69
CA ALA A 43 -13.46 -5.68 40.08
C ALA A 43 -12.08 -5.00 39.93
N ALA A 44 -11.20 -5.14 40.92
CA ALA A 44 -9.84 -4.62 40.85
C ALA A 44 -9.03 -5.29 39.73
N ARG A 45 -9.11 -6.62 39.61
CA ARG A 45 -8.45 -7.36 38.52
C ARG A 45 -9.03 -7.01 37.16
N ASP A 46 -10.36 -6.93 37.04
CA ASP A 46 -11.01 -6.62 35.77
C ASP A 46 -10.63 -5.20 35.31
N LYS A 47 -10.55 -4.23 36.23
CA LYS A 47 -10.06 -2.89 35.91
C LYS A 47 -8.62 -2.90 35.41
N ALA A 48 -7.70 -3.54 36.14
CA ALA A 48 -6.30 -3.64 35.72
C ALA A 48 -6.16 -4.36 34.36
N ASN A 49 -6.92 -5.43 34.15
CA ASN A 49 -6.94 -6.15 32.89
C ASN A 49 -7.45 -5.31 31.71
N ILE A 50 -8.42 -4.41 31.95
CA ILE A 50 -8.92 -3.49 30.91
C ILE A 50 -7.85 -2.49 30.53
N ASP A 51 -7.17 -1.90 31.52
CA ASP A 51 -6.09 -0.94 31.29
C ASP A 51 -4.94 -1.61 30.51
N ASP A 52 -4.49 -2.79 30.97
CA ASP A 52 -3.46 -3.58 30.30
C ASP A 52 -3.88 -4.03 28.88
N ALA A 53 -5.15 -4.39 28.68
CA ALA A 53 -5.66 -4.76 27.36
C ALA A 53 -5.66 -3.56 26.39
N ALA A 54 -5.98 -2.36 26.87
CA ALA A 54 -5.90 -1.15 26.06
C ALA A 54 -4.45 -0.88 25.62
N ASP A 55 -3.51 -0.95 26.56
CA ASP A 55 -2.08 -0.77 26.28
C ASP A 55 -1.55 -1.82 25.31
N PHE A 56 -1.94 -3.09 25.48
CA PHE A 56 -1.59 -4.16 24.58
C PHE A 56 -2.09 -3.91 23.15
N LEU A 57 -3.37 -3.54 22.97
CA LEU A 57 -3.94 -3.28 21.65
C LEU A 57 -3.25 -2.09 20.95
N VAL A 58 -2.93 -1.03 21.70
CA VAL A 58 -2.17 0.11 21.17
C VAL A 58 -0.76 -0.33 20.74
N ALA A 59 -0.08 -1.14 21.56
CA ALA A 59 1.25 -1.63 21.24
C ALA A 59 1.25 -2.50 19.97
N VAL A 60 0.28 -3.43 19.85
CA VAL A 60 0.12 -4.26 18.65
C VAL A 60 -0.16 -3.40 17.41
N GLY A 61 -1.00 -2.38 17.53
CA GLY A 61 -1.26 -1.43 16.45
C GLY A 61 0.01 -0.72 15.96
N LYS A 62 0.81 -0.18 16.89
CA LYS A 62 2.08 0.47 16.58
C LYS A 62 3.09 -0.47 15.91
N VAL A 63 3.16 -1.74 16.34
CA VAL A 63 4.02 -2.74 15.68
C VAL A 63 3.57 -2.97 14.24
N ALA A 64 2.25 -3.08 14.00
CA ALA A 64 1.72 -3.24 12.65
C ALA A 64 2.00 -2.02 11.76
N GLU A 65 1.92 -0.80 12.30
CA GLU A 65 2.28 0.43 11.61
C GLU A 65 3.78 0.48 11.24
N VAL A 66 4.67 0.04 12.13
CA VAL A 66 6.10 -0.03 11.82
C VAL A 66 6.37 -1.05 10.70
N GLU A 67 5.70 -2.19 10.72
CA GLU A 67 5.85 -3.21 9.68
C GLU A 67 5.24 -2.77 8.33
N SER A 68 4.14 -2.01 8.30
CA SER A 68 3.64 -1.41 7.06
C SER A 68 4.62 -0.37 6.53
N TRP A 69 5.09 0.55 7.38
CA TRP A 69 6.09 1.55 7.02
C TRP A 69 7.37 0.92 6.45
N LYS A 70 7.89 -0.12 7.08
CA LYS A 70 9.08 -0.85 6.62
C LYS A 70 8.87 -1.45 5.23
N ARG A 71 7.72 -2.11 5.00
CA ARG A 71 7.39 -2.70 3.69
C ARG A 71 7.30 -1.63 2.60
N GLU A 72 6.60 -0.54 2.87
CA GLU A 72 6.49 0.59 1.94
C GLU A 72 7.85 1.20 1.64
N ARG A 73 8.69 1.39 2.66
CA ARG A 73 10.01 1.96 2.50
C ARG A 73 10.93 1.09 1.66
N LEU A 74 10.89 -0.23 1.87
CA LEU A 74 11.65 -1.17 1.05
C LEU A 74 11.15 -1.22 -0.39
N ALA A 75 9.82 -1.15 -0.61
CA ALA A 75 9.24 -1.09 -1.95
C ALA A 75 9.69 0.18 -2.70
N GLN A 76 9.65 1.34 -2.04
CA GLN A 76 10.14 2.60 -2.60
C GLN A 76 11.62 2.52 -2.96
N LEU A 77 12.46 2.02 -2.05
CA LEU A 77 13.89 1.89 -2.28
C LEU A 77 14.19 0.94 -3.46
N ARG A 78 13.49 -0.19 -3.52
CA ARG A 78 13.61 -1.14 -4.62
C ARG A 78 13.26 -0.49 -5.95
N ALA A 79 12.14 0.22 -6.03
CA ALA A 79 11.73 0.92 -7.25
C ALA A 79 12.77 1.96 -7.69
N GLN A 80 13.37 2.70 -6.76
CA GLN A 80 14.43 3.67 -7.06
C GLN A 80 15.68 2.98 -7.62
N VAL A 81 16.14 1.91 -6.96
CA VAL A 81 17.31 1.15 -7.40
C VAL A 81 17.08 0.50 -8.76
N ASP A 82 15.89 -0.10 -8.97
CA ASP A 82 15.54 -0.73 -10.25
C ASP A 82 15.50 0.29 -11.39
N ALA A 83 14.94 1.48 -11.14
CA ALA A 83 14.94 2.58 -12.11
C ALA A 83 16.36 3.08 -12.43
N GLU A 84 17.21 3.24 -11.41
CA GLU A 84 18.59 3.66 -11.60
C GLU A 84 19.41 2.59 -12.35
N ALA A 85 19.25 1.32 -11.98
CA ALA A 85 19.87 0.20 -12.67
C ALA A 85 19.44 0.15 -14.14
N ALA A 86 18.14 0.30 -14.42
CA ALA A 86 17.62 0.35 -15.78
C ALA A 86 18.24 1.51 -16.58
N LYS A 87 18.37 2.70 -15.99
CA LYS A 87 19.03 3.87 -16.61
C LYS A 87 20.50 3.58 -16.93
N ARG A 88 21.25 3.02 -15.98
CA ARG A 88 22.67 2.66 -16.18
C ARG A 88 22.82 1.63 -17.29
N VAL A 89 22.03 0.56 -17.25
CA VAL A 89 22.02 -0.49 -18.27
C VAL A 89 21.66 0.07 -19.66
N ALA A 90 20.64 0.92 -19.75
CA ALA A 90 20.28 1.59 -21.00
C ALA A 90 21.44 2.44 -21.56
N GLY A 91 22.14 3.17 -20.68
CA GLY A 91 23.32 3.95 -21.05
C GLY A 91 24.46 3.07 -21.60
N HIS A 92 24.73 1.92 -20.98
CA HIS A 92 25.73 0.97 -21.49
C HIS A 92 25.31 0.35 -22.82
N ARG A 93 24.04 -0.02 -22.98
CA ARG A 93 23.50 -0.55 -24.25
C ARG A 93 23.60 0.46 -25.38
N ALA A 94 23.28 1.73 -25.12
CA ALA A 94 23.42 2.80 -26.09
C ALA A 94 24.89 3.02 -26.50
N LYS A 95 25.82 3.03 -25.54
CA LYS A 95 27.27 3.11 -25.82
C LYS A 95 27.76 1.94 -26.67
N ALA A 96 27.33 0.72 -26.34
CA ALA A 96 27.67 -0.48 -27.09
C ALA A 96 27.09 -0.44 -28.51
N GLY A 97 25.81 -0.08 -28.67
CA GLY A 97 25.18 0.09 -29.98
C GLY A 97 25.87 1.15 -30.84
N ALA A 98 26.25 2.29 -30.26
CA ALA A 98 27.02 3.32 -30.95
C ALA A 98 28.40 2.80 -31.39
N ALA A 99 29.06 1.97 -30.59
CA ALA A 99 30.33 1.35 -30.98
C ALA A 99 30.16 0.38 -32.15
N VAL A 100 29.13 -0.48 -32.11
CA VAL A 100 28.80 -1.39 -33.22
C VAL A 100 28.50 -0.62 -34.50
N ALA A 101 27.69 0.45 -34.42
CA ALA A 101 27.39 1.29 -35.58
C ALA A 101 28.65 1.94 -36.18
N ARG A 102 29.59 2.41 -35.35
CA ARG A 102 30.88 2.94 -35.82
C ARG A 102 31.73 1.86 -36.50
N MET A 103 31.69 0.61 -36.02
CA MET A 103 32.39 -0.50 -36.67
C MET A 103 31.76 -0.83 -38.02
N GLN A 104 30.43 -0.91 -38.10
CA GLN A 104 29.72 -1.14 -39.36
C GLN A 104 29.96 -0.02 -40.38
N GLY A 105 30.03 1.24 -39.91
CA GLY A 105 30.40 2.38 -40.76
C GLY A 105 31.82 2.30 -41.34
N ARG A 106 32.70 1.46 -40.77
CA ARG A 106 34.03 1.13 -41.31
C ARG A 106 34.04 -0.13 -42.19
N GLY A 107 32.86 -0.71 -42.48
CA GLY A 107 32.71 -1.89 -43.33
C GLY A 107 32.70 -3.23 -42.58
N GLU A 108 32.77 -3.23 -41.24
CA GLU A 108 32.71 -4.48 -40.46
C GLU A 108 31.31 -5.10 -40.48
N THR A 109 31.23 -6.42 -40.66
CA THR A 109 29.96 -7.17 -40.55
C THR A 109 29.69 -7.59 -39.10
N LEU A 110 28.44 -7.82 -38.72
CA LEU A 110 28.10 -8.26 -37.35
C LEU A 110 28.78 -9.60 -36.98
N THR A 111 28.98 -10.50 -37.94
CA THR A 111 29.75 -11.76 -37.78
C THR A 111 31.21 -11.49 -37.48
N THR A 112 31.85 -10.58 -38.21
CA THR A 112 33.26 -10.23 -37.98
C THR A 112 33.44 -9.52 -36.63
N ILE A 113 32.49 -8.64 -36.25
CA ILE A 113 32.49 -7.98 -34.94
C ILE A 113 32.40 -9.02 -33.82
N ALA A 114 31.45 -9.96 -33.92
CA ALA A 114 31.28 -11.04 -32.95
C ALA A 114 32.56 -11.88 -32.77
N ALA A 115 33.18 -12.29 -33.88
CA ALA A 115 34.44 -13.03 -33.87
C ALA A 115 35.58 -12.23 -33.24
N ARG A 116 35.64 -10.92 -33.49
CA ARG A 116 36.69 -10.03 -32.97
C ARG A 116 36.57 -9.75 -31.47
N THR A 117 35.35 -9.67 -30.95
CA THR A 117 35.09 -9.37 -29.53
C THR A 117 34.94 -10.61 -28.67
N ASP A 118 34.94 -11.81 -29.26
CA ASP A 118 34.58 -13.08 -28.62
C ASP A 118 33.21 -13.01 -27.91
N VAL A 119 32.25 -12.35 -28.57
CA VAL A 119 30.88 -12.16 -28.07
C VAL A 119 29.93 -12.78 -29.07
N GLY A 120 28.99 -13.59 -28.60
CA GLY A 120 28.00 -14.25 -29.46
C GLY A 120 27.23 -13.26 -30.35
N ILE A 121 26.99 -13.64 -31.60
CA ILE A 121 26.35 -12.79 -32.62
C ILE A 121 24.98 -12.26 -32.18
N GLY A 122 24.23 -13.02 -31.37
CA GLY A 122 22.95 -12.58 -30.81
C GLY A 122 23.07 -11.36 -29.90
N ILE A 123 24.13 -11.29 -29.09
CA ILE A 123 24.40 -10.15 -28.20
C ILE A 123 24.79 -8.94 -29.02
N VAL A 124 25.69 -9.11 -30.00
CA VAL A 124 26.09 -8.02 -30.91
C VAL A 124 24.88 -7.45 -31.64
N ARG A 125 24.00 -8.32 -32.17
CA ARG A 125 22.74 -7.90 -32.80
C ARG A 125 21.83 -7.15 -31.83
N THR A 126 21.72 -7.62 -30.59
CA THR A 126 20.91 -6.96 -29.56
C THR A 126 21.45 -5.57 -29.25
N MET A 127 22.76 -5.43 -29.09
CA MET A 127 23.39 -4.13 -28.85
C MET A 127 23.24 -3.19 -30.05
N ALA A 128 23.36 -3.70 -31.28
CA ALA A 128 23.17 -2.91 -32.50
C ALA A 128 21.78 -2.26 -32.58
N ARG A 129 20.73 -2.87 -32.00
CA ARG A 129 19.38 -2.26 -31.92
C ARG A 129 19.35 -0.96 -31.11
N HIS A 130 20.31 -0.77 -30.22
CA HIS A 130 20.46 0.44 -29.41
C HIS A 130 21.42 1.47 -30.04
N ALA A 131 21.86 1.26 -31.28
CA ALA A 131 22.63 2.26 -32.00
C ALA A 131 21.82 3.55 -32.19
N PRO A 132 22.46 4.73 -32.09
CA PRO A 132 21.79 5.97 -32.45
C PRO A 132 21.37 5.87 -33.91
N LYS A 133 20.10 6.17 -34.19
CA LYS A 133 19.63 6.30 -35.56
C LYS A 133 20.39 7.46 -36.17
N CYS A 134 21.31 7.17 -37.08
CA CYS A 134 21.91 8.21 -37.88
C CYS A 134 20.78 8.78 -38.72
N GLU A 135 20.24 9.94 -38.34
CA GLU A 135 19.50 10.75 -39.29
C GLU A 135 20.43 10.92 -40.48
N LYS A 136 20.01 10.36 -41.63
CA LYS A 136 20.71 10.56 -42.89
C LYS A 136 20.91 12.07 -43.00
N ARG A 137 22.15 12.55 -42.90
CA ARG A 137 22.50 13.82 -43.52
C ARG A 137 22.16 13.62 -44.98
N THR A 138 21.07 14.23 -45.43
CA THR A 138 20.69 14.31 -46.83
C THR A 138 21.75 15.15 -47.54
N ALA A 139 22.91 14.54 -47.79
CA ALA A 139 23.87 14.99 -48.77
C ALA A 139 23.42 14.39 -50.11
N GLY A 140 22.72 15.21 -50.89
CA GLY A 140 22.14 14.89 -52.20
C GLY A 140 21.33 16.10 -52.65
N ASN A 141 21.98 17.23 -52.95
CA ASN A 141 22.33 17.68 -54.31
C ASN A 141 21.11 17.86 -55.24
N GLY A 142 20.93 19.11 -55.69
CA GLY A 142 20.52 19.40 -57.07
C GLY A 142 19.10 19.92 -57.27
N SER A 143 18.99 21.24 -57.41
CA SER A 143 18.11 21.95 -58.36
C SER A 143 16.63 21.56 -58.42
N HIS A 144 15.77 22.37 -57.79
CA HIS A 144 14.44 22.62 -58.35
C HIS A 144 14.41 24.05 -58.88
N ALA A 145 14.52 24.14 -60.21
CA ALA A 145 14.35 25.38 -60.96
C ALA A 145 12.87 25.80 -60.94
N LEU A 146 12.70 27.12 -61.03
CA LEU A 146 11.45 27.85 -61.14
C LEU A 146 10.64 27.38 -62.36
N GLY A 147 9.38 27.02 -62.14
CA GLY A 147 8.37 26.79 -63.17
C GLY A 147 7.10 27.54 -62.78
N LEU A 148 6.86 28.63 -63.49
CA LEU A 148 5.80 29.63 -63.33
C LEU A 148 4.44 29.08 -63.82
N GLU A 149 3.38 29.37 -63.05
CA GLU A 149 1.97 29.66 -63.43
C GLU A 149 1.31 28.98 -64.65
N ALA A 150 0.10 28.40 -64.47
CA ALA A 150 -1.18 28.99 -64.94
C ALA A 150 -2.34 27.97 -65.09
N LEU A 151 -3.41 28.24 -64.35
CA LEU A 151 -4.84 28.31 -64.74
C LEU A 151 -5.52 27.16 -65.53
N SER A 152 -6.54 26.56 -64.90
CA SER A 152 -7.98 26.58 -65.32
C SER A 152 -8.74 25.27 -65.03
N GLY A 153 -9.84 25.36 -64.27
CA GLY A 153 -10.95 24.36 -64.27
C GLY A 153 -11.86 24.54 -65.52
N PRO A 154 -13.06 23.90 -65.64
CA PRO A 154 -13.97 23.51 -64.55
C PRO A 154 -14.86 22.22 -64.72
N THR A 155 -15.57 21.89 -63.63
CA THR A 155 -16.94 21.31 -63.47
C THR A 155 -17.35 19.90 -63.94
N ALA A 156 -17.85 19.09 -63.00
CA ALA A 156 -19.23 18.52 -62.94
C ALA A 156 -19.38 17.72 -61.61
N GLN A 157 -20.04 18.24 -60.56
CA GLN A 157 -21.49 18.23 -60.27
C GLN A 157 -22.03 16.86 -59.81
N GLY A 158 -22.51 16.80 -58.56
CA GLY A 158 -23.09 15.61 -57.95
C GLY A 158 -23.67 15.85 -56.55
N VAL A 159 -24.75 16.65 -56.50
CA VAL A 159 -25.91 16.61 -55.58
C VAL A 159 -25.75 16.67 -54.04
N ASP A 160 -26.16 17.84 -53.51
CA ASP A 160 -26.79 18.16 -52.20
C ASP A 160 -28.13 17.39 -51.96
N PRO A 161 -28.81 17.39 -50.77
CA PRO A 161 -28.92 18.51 -49.82
C PRO A 161 -29.10 18.25 -48.30
N HIS A 162 -28.58 19.22 -47.55
CA HIS A 162 -29.15 20.04 -46.45
C HIS A 162 -30.32 19.55 -45.55
N ALA A 163 -30.10 19.70 -44.22
CA ALA A 163 -31.00 20.09 -43.11
C ALA A 163 -30.64 19.25 -41.87
N ASP A 164 -30.49 19.70 -40.63
CA ASP A 164 -30.68 20.95 -39.92
C ASP A 164 -29.96 20.79 -38.57
N GLN A 165 -29.43 21.88 -38.02
CA GLN A 165 -29.05 22.06 -36.61
C GLN A 165 -29.89 23.27 -36.14
N PRO A 166 -30.32 23.49 -34.85
CA PRO A 166 -29.59 23.27 -33.59
C PRO A 166 -30.53 22.93 -32.38
N PRO A 167 -30.35 23.49 -31.15
CA PRO A 167 -29.60 22.96 -30.01
C PRO A 167 -30.49 22.65 -28.78
N ALA A 168 -29.95 22.02 -27.74
CA ALA A 168 -30.60 22.02 -26.42
C ALA A 168 -29.57 22.01 -25.27
N ASP A 169 -29.63 23.08 -24.48
CA ASP A 169 -29.10 23.21 -23.13
C ASP A 169 -29.78 22.24 -22.13
N ALA A 170 -29.12 22.11 -20.98
CA ALA A 170 -29.63 21.73 -19.66
C ALA A 170 -29.84 20.23 -19.35
N ALA A 171 -29.03 19.71 -18.42
CA ALA A 171 -29.53 19.03 -17.22
C ALA A 171 -28.41 18.86 -16.18
N SER A 172 -28.62 19.46 -15.01
CA SER A 172 -27.97 19.09 -13.76
C SER A 172 -28.28 17.64 -13.39
N ALA A 173 -27.30 16.96 -12.79
CA ALA A 173 -27.47 15.98 -11.71
C ALA A 173 -26.17 15.91 -10.90
#